data_AF-A0A843XQ84-F1
#
_entry.id   AF-A0A843XQ84-F1
#
_cell.length_a   1.000
_cell.length_b   1.000
_cell.length_c   1.000
_cell.angle_alpha   90.00
_cell.angle_beta   90.00
_cell.angle_gamma   90.00
#
_symmetry.space_group_name_H-M   'P 1'
#
loop_
_entity.id
_entity.type
_entity.pdbx_description
1 polymer ?
#
loop_
_entity_poly.entity_id
_entity_poly.type
_entity_poly.pdbx_seq_one_letter_code
_entity_poly.pdbx_strand_id
1 'polypeptide(L)'
;MSMAGSGFISSDLYNHGFFSAKIKLPSDYTAGVVVAFYTSNGDIYEKTHDELDFEFLGNVRGRPWKMQTNVYGNGSTYRGREERYVLPFDPTREAHRYSIFWSYDTIMYV
;
A
#
# COMPACT_ATOMS: atom_id res chain seq x y z
N MET A 1 -21.24 14.91 12.34
CA MET A 1 -19.77 14.72 12.26
C MET A 1 -19.47 14.15 10.89
N SER A 2 -18.67 14.84 10.06
CA SER A 2 -18.09 14.18 8.88
C SER A 2 -16.96 13.28 9.37
N MET A 3 -17.05 11.99 9.09
CA MET A 3 -15.94 11.05 9.32
C MET A 3 -15.06 11.13 8.08
N ALA A 4 -13.91 11.78 8.18
CA ALA A 4 -12.91 11.85 7.11
C ALA A 4 -11.83 10.77 7.32
N GLY A 5 -11.18 10.36 6.24
CA GLY A 5 -9.96 9.55 6.30
C GLY A 5 -8.76 10.35 6.86
N SER A 6 -7.60 9.71 6.93
CA SER A 6 -6.35 10.34 7.34
C SER A 6 -5.15 9.71 6.61
N GLY A 7 -4.07 10.46 6.48
CA GLY A 7 -2.83 10.05 5.83
C GLY A 7 -1.67 10.98 6.19
N PHE A 8 -0.46 10.56 5.85
CA PHE A 8 0.76 11.36 5.96
C PHE A 8 1.68 11.05 4.78
N ILE A 9 2.57 11.99 4.45
CA ILE A 9 3.54 11.89 3.35
C ILE A 9 4.95 12.13 3.89
N SER A 10 5.97 11.58 3.23
CA SER A 10 7.36 11.84 3.58
C SER A 10 7.71 13.32 3.44
N SER A 11 8.62 13.82 4.28
CA SER A 11 9.11 15.20 4.20
C SER A 11 10.01 15.45 2.98
N ASP A 12 10.58 14.38 2.42
CA ASP A 12 11.51 14.43 1.29
C ASP A 12 11.05 13.54 0.15
N LEU A 13 11.61 13.81 -1.03
CA LEU A 13 11.49 12.99 -2.24
C LEU A 13 12.72 12.08 -2.38
N TYR A 14 12.52 10.90 -2.96
CA TYR A 14 13.55 9.88 -3.07
C TYR A 14 13.64 9.36 -4.50
N ASN A 15 14.87 9.15 -4.99
CA ASN A 15 15.09 8.51 -6.30
C ASN A 15 15.10 6.98 -6.21
N HIS A 16 15.40 6.41 -5.05
CA HIS A 16 15.38 4.97 -4.72
C HIS A 16 15.37 4.83 -3.19
N GLY A 17 15.05 3.65 -2.66
CA GLY A 17 15.11 3.45 -1.22
C GLY A 17 14.60 2.10 -0.72
N PHE A 18 14.77 1.89 0.58
CA PHE A 18 14.12 0.84 1.34
C PHE A 18 13.12 1.48 2.32
N PHE A 19 11.85 1.47 1.94
CA PHE A 19 10.78 2.08 2.73
C PHE A 19 10.12 0.98 3.56
N SER A 20 10.06 1.15 4.88
CA SER A 20 9.59 0.08 5.77
C SER A 20 8.76 0.65 6.92
N ALA A 21 7.61 0.02 7.16
CA ALA A 21 6.73 0.36 8.27
C ALA A 21 6.28 -0.89 9.02
N LYS A 22 6.06 -0.76 10.34
CA LYS A 22 5.33 -1.77 11.12
C LYS A 22 3.87 -1.37 11.16
N ILE A 23 3.00 -2.20 10.59
CA ILE A 23 1.57 -1.91 10.42
C ILE A 23 0.76 -3.01 11.12
N LYS A 24 -0.20 -2.60 11.95
CA LYS A 24 -1.23 -3.48 12.54
C LYS A 24 -2.59 -3.06 11.99
N LEU A 25 -3.33 -4.00 11.42
CA LEU A 25 -4.62 -3.70 10.79
C LEU A 25 -5.78 -3.69 11.81
N PRO A 26 -6.86 -2.95 11.54
CA PRO A 26 -8.05 -3.00 12.39
C PRO A 26 -8.71 -4.39 12.42
N SER A 27 -9.23 -4.79 13.58
CA SER A 27 -9.74 -6.15 13.84
C SER A 27 -11.25 -6.34 13.70
N ASP A 28 -12.02 -5.28 13.41
CA ASP A 28 -13.49 -5.36 13.29
C ASP A 28 -13.95 -5.26 11.83
N TYR A 29 -15.23 -4.94 11.60
CA TYR A 29 -15.81 -4.74 10.28
C TYR A 29 -15.08 -3.63 9.52
N THR A 30 -14.39 -4.00 8.44
CA THR A 30 -13.53 -3.12 7.65
C THR A 30 -13.86 -3.18 6.16
N ALA A 31 -15.01 -3.75 5.78
CA ALA A 31 -15.42 -3.81 4.38
C ALA A 31 -15.47 -2.40 3.78
N GLY A 32 -14.77 -2.20 2.66
CA GLY A 32 -14.65 -0.90 2.00
C GLY A 32 -13.56 0.02 2.56
N VAL A 33 -12.85 -0.37 3.62
CA VAL A 33 -11.67 0.33 4.13
C VAL A 33 -10.42 -0.21 3.45
N VAL A 34 -9.55 0.70 3.00
CA VAL A 34 -8.19 0.38 2.52
C VAL A 34 -7.19 1.04 3.46
N VAL A 35 -6.23 0.25 3.94
CA VAL A 35 -5.02 0.79 4.56
C VAL A 35 -3.91 0.72 3.52
N ALA A 36 -3.32 1.85 3.17
CA ALA A 36 -2.30 1.92 2.11
C ALA A 36 -0.94 2.31 2.69
N PHE A 37 0.12 1.71 2.15
CA PHE A 37 1.50 2.11 2.34
C PHE A 37 2.19 2.07 0.97
N TYR A 38 2.52 3.24 0.43
CA TYR A 38 2.89 3.36 -0.97
C TYR A 38 3.90 4.49 -1.20
N THR A 39 4.54 4.45 -2.37
CA THR A 39 5.37 5.53 -2.89
C THR A 39 4.72 6.04 -4.17
N SER A 40 4.60 7.36 -4.34
CA SER A 40 3.99 7.95 -5.54
C SER A 40 4.63 9.29 -5.87
N ASN A 41 4.64 9.63 -7.17
CA ASN A 41 4.93 10.98 -7.65
C ASN A 41 3.66 11.67 -8.23
N GLY A 42 2.47 11.17 -7.86
CA GLY A 42 1.15 11.65 -8.30
C GLY A 42 0.89 13.13 -8.09
N ASP A 43 1.39 13.71 -6.98
CA ASP A 43 1.26 15.13 -6.68
C ASP A 43 2.03 16.03 -7.66
N ILE A 44 2.99 15.47 -8.41
CA ILE A 44 3.82 16.17 -9.41
C ILE A 44 3.36 15.80 -10.83
N TYR A 45 3.02 14.54 -11.07
CA TYR A 45 2.70 13.98 -12.39
C TYR A 45 1.31 13.36 -12.45
N GLU A 46 0.27 14.15 -12.20
CA GLU A 46 -1.13 13.68 -12.05
C GLU A 46 -1.59 12.63 -13.09
N LYS A 47 -1.18 12.78 -14.36
CA LYS A 47 -1.66 11.92 -15.48
C LYS A 47 -0.72 10.78 -15.86
N THR A 48 0.52 10.81 -15.40
CA THR A 48 1.59 9.91 -15.85
C THR A 48 2.49 9.46 -14.70
N HIS A 49 1.96 9.43 -13.48
CA HIS A 49 2.74 9.12 -12.29
C HIS A 49 3.22 7.67 -12.27
N ASP A 50 4.29 7.46 -11.53
CA ASP A 50 4.78 6.16 -11.12
C ASP A 50 4.35 5.94 -9.66
N GLU A 51 3.96 4.71 -9.33
CA GLU A 51 3.44 4.37 -8.00
C GLU A 51 3.70 2.89 -7.67
N LEU A 52 4.07 2.63 -6.41
CA LEU A 52 4.33 1.29 -5.86
C LEU A 52 3.51 1.11 -4.59
N ASP A 53 2.67 0.09 -4.54
CA ASP A 53 1.62 -0.01 -3.53
C ASP A 53 1.72 -1.26 -2.66
N PHE A 54 1.51 -1.08 -1.36
CA PHE A 54 0.79 -2.04 -0.53
C PHE A 54 -0.59 -1.51 -0.20
N GLU A 55 -1.63 -2.27 -0.55
CA GLU A 55 -3.01 -2.00 -0.15
C GLU A 55 -3.58 -3.18 0.62
N PHE A 56 -3.94 -2.94 1.89
CA PHE A 56 -4.66 -3.91 2.69
C PHE A 56 -6.16 -3.66 2.51
N LEU A 57 -6.84 -4.63 1.90
CA LEU A 57 -8.25 -4.57 1.57
C LEU A 57 -9.07 -5.16 2.71
N GLY A 58 -9.79 -4.29 3.41
CA GLY A 58 -10.64 -4.66 4.53
C GLY A 58 -11.80 -5.54 4.11
N ASN A 59 -12.38 -6.24 5.08
CA ASN A 59 -13.37 -7.27 4.82
C ASN A 59 -14.50 -7.25 5.84
N VAL A 60 -15.57 -7.99 5.53
CA VAL A 60 -16.64 -8.23 6.50
C VAL A 60 -16.09 -9.00 7.71
N ARG A 61 -16.72 -8.84 8.87
CA ARG A 61 -16.27 -9.44 10.14
C ARG A 61 -16.00 -10.94 9.99
N GLY A 62 -14.84 -11.39 10.49
CA GLY A 62 -14.43 -12.80 10.49
C GLY A 62 -13.87 -13.31 9.15
N ARG A 63 -13.74 -12.46 8.12
CA ARG A 63 -13.06 -12.81 6.87
C ARG A 63 -11.66 -12.19 6.84
N PRO A 64 -10.67 -12.88 6.23
CA PRO A 64 -9.30 -12.39 6.23
C PRO A 64 -9.18 -11.10 5.42
N TRP A 65 -8.28 -10.23 5.85
CA TRP A 65 -7.73 -9.16 5.03
C TRP A 65 -7.06 -9.75 3.79
N LYS A 66 -7.15 -9.04 2.67
CA LYS A 66 -6.30 -9.32 1.51
C LYS A 66 -5.23 -8.25 1.42
N MET A 67 -4.00 -8.65 1.15
CA MET A 67 -2.93 -7.73 0.81
C MET A 67 -2.81 -7.70 -0.72
N GLN A 68 -2.78 -6.50 -1.28
CA GLN A 68 -2.57 -6.24 -2.69
C GLN A 68 -1.25 -5.49 -2.86
N THR A 69 -0.47 -5.89 -3.86
CA THR A 69 0.63 -5.09 -4.40
C THR A 69 0.25 -4.58 -5.79
N ASN A 70 0.76 -3.42 -6.17
CA ASN A 70 0.51 -2.85 -7.48
C ASN A 70 1.69 -1.98 -7.94
N VAL A 71 1.85 -1.82 -9.25
CA VAL A 71 2.89 -0.99 -9.87
C VAL A 71 2.32 -0.21 -11.04
N TYR A 72 2.31 1.12 -10.91
CA TYR A 72 2.12 2.05 -12.00
C TYR A 72 3.45 2.64 -12.45
N GLY A 73 3.54 2.92 -13.75
CA GLY A 73 4.69 3.63 -14.28
C GLY A 73 4.86 3.45 -15.78
N ASN A 74 5.92 4.09 -16.30
CA ASN A 74 6.16 4.22 -17.75
C ASN A 74 4.97 4.89 -18.46
N GLY A 75 4.39 5.92 -17.82
CA GLY A 75 3.23 6.67 -18.32
C GLY A 75 1.89 5.94 -18.28
N SER A 76 1.83 4.69 -17.78
CA SER A 76 0.57 3.94 -17.63
C SER A 76 -0.04 4.18 -16.25
N THR A 77 -1.10 4.99 -16.22
CA THR A 77 -1.93 5.25 -15.02
C THR A 77 -3.32 4.62 -15.11
N TYR A 78 -3.72 4.10 -16.28
CA TYR A 78 -5.07 3.56 -16.52
C TYR A 78 -5.21 2.06 -16.20
N ARG A 79 -4.10 1.33 -16.06
CA ARG A 79 -4.09 -0.11 -15.78
C ARG A 79 -2.96 -0.44 -14.81
N GLY A 80 -3.30 -1.01 -13.67
CA GLY A 80 -2.37 -1.55 -12.69
C GLY A 80 -1.78 -2.91 -13.08
N ARG A 81 -0.86 -3.37 -12.24
CA ARG A 81 -0.19 -4.69 -12.26
C ARG A 81 -0.45 -5.38 -10.91
N GLU A 82 -1.72 -5.58 -10.59
CA GLU A 82 -2.14 -6.02 -9.26
C GLU A 82 -1.82 -7.50 -9.00
N GLU A 83 -1.25 -7.79 -7.84
CA GLU A 83 -1.19 -9.14 -7.25
C GLU A 83 -1.91 -9.12 -5.90
N ARG A 84 -2.63 -10.20 -5.57
CA ARG A 84 -3.45 -10.27 -4.34
C ARG A 84 -3.19 -11.55 -3.57
N TYR A 85 -2.98 -11.40 -2.27
CA TYR A 85 -2.63 -12.49 -1.36
C TYR A 85 -3.52 -12.50 -0.12
N VAL A 86 -3.75 -13.70 0.40
CA VAL A 86 -4.19 -13.89 1.78
C VAL A 86 -2.93 -14.07 2.61
N LEU A 87 -2.80 -13.29 3.68
CA LEU A 87 -1.63 -13.39 4.56
C LEU A 87 -1.68 -14.71 5.34
N PRO A 88 -0.53 -15.38 5.58
CA PRO A 88 -0.47 -16.64 6.33
C PRO A 88 -0.59 -16.43 7.85
N PHE A 89 -0.91 -15.21 8.29
CA PHE A 89 -1.09 -14.80 9.68
C PHE A 89 -2.25 -13.81 9.78
N ASP A 90 -2.72 -13.54 11.00
CA ASP A 90 -3.75 -12.53 11.28
C ASP A 90 -3.09 -11.15 11.49
N PRO A 91 -3.16 -10.24 10.51
CA PRO A 91 -2.46 -8.94 10.55
C PRO A 91 -3.08 -7.96 11.56
N THR A 92 -4.14 -8.35 12.26
CA THR A 92 -4.84 -7.51 13.24
C THR A 92 -4.33 -7.72 14.67
N ARG A 93 -3.60 -8.82 14.92
CA ARG A 93 -3.14 -9.21 16.26
C ARG A 93 -1.92 -8.42 16.71
N GLU A 94 -0.96 -8.23 15.82
CA GLU A 94 0.28 -7.51 16.09
C GLU A 94 0.73 -6.71 14.87
N ALA A 95 1.71 -5.83 15.06
CA ALA A 95 2.26 -5.07 13.94
C ALA A 95 3.27 -5.93 13.18
N HIS A 96 3.02 -6.12 11.89
CA HIS A 96 3.94 -6.80 10.97
C HIS A 96 4.70 -5.78 10.14
N ARG A 97 5.92 -6.12 9.74
CA ARG A 97 6.75 -5.24 8.90
C ARG A 97 6.40 -5.48 7.43
N TYR A 98 6.12 -4.40 6.71
CA TYR A 98 5.94 -4.39 5.27
C TYR A 98 6.91 -3.39 4.67
N SER A 99 7.62 -3.79 3.62
CA SER A 99 8.70 -3.00 3.07
C SER A 99 8.69 -3.01 1.54
N ILE A 100 8.91 -1.83 0.96
CA ILE A 100 9.15 -1.66 -0.47
C ILE A 100 10.64 -1.40 -0.62
N PHE A 101 11.34 -2.33 -1.24
CA PHE A 101 12.68 -2.08 -1.75
C PHE A 101 12.56 -1.64 -3.20
N TRP A 102 13.06 -0.46 -3.51
CA TRP A 102 13.11 0.07 -4.86
C TRP A 102 14.52 0.53 -5.19
N SER A 103 15.09 -0.07 -6.22
CA SER A 103 16.40 0.24 -6.78
C SER A 103 16.28 0.47 -8.28
N TYR A 104 17.41 0.80 -8.92
CA TYR A 104 17.47 0.97 -10.37
C TYR A 104 17.05 -0.31 -11.12
N ASP A 105 17.47 -1.48 -10.62
CA ASP A 105 17.29 -2.75 -11.33
C ASP A 105 16.04 -3.52 -10.89
N THR A 106 15.54 -3.29 -9.67
CA THR A 106 14.53 -4.17 -9.07
C THR A 106 13.65 -3.46 -8.05
N ILE A 107 12.37 -3.86 -8.05
CA ILE A 107 11.38 -3.57 -7.01
C ILE A 107 11.07 -4.90 -6.30
N MET A 108 11.11 -4.90 -4.96
CA MET A 108 10.70 -6.04 -4.14
C MET A 108 9.72 -5.60 -3.04
N TYR A 109 8.70 -6.41 -2.84
CA TYR A 109 7.78 -6.34 -1.72
C TYR A 109 8.19 -7.38 -0.68
N VAL A 110 8.52 -6.94 0.54
CA VAL A 110 9.10 -7.77 1.61
C VAL A 110 8.32 -7.64 2.91
#